data_AF-N4UVK3-F1
#
_entry.id   AF-N4UVK3-F1
#
_cell.length_a   1.000
_cell.length_b   1.000
_cell.length_c   1.000
_cell.angle_alpha   90.00
_cell.angle_beta   90.00
_cell.angle_gamma   90.00
#
_symmetry.space_group_name_H-M   'P 1'
#
loop_
_entity.id
_entity.type
_entity.pdbx_description
1 polymer ?
#
loop_
_entity_poly.entity_id
_entity_poly.type
_entity_poly.pdbx_seq_one_letter_code
_entity_poly.pdbx_strand_id
1 'polypeptide(L)'
;MPPKGSKKVLKTATRRKPAKKTGTAAKRATRWKAATKAAKPRSRRTRDDEPDDSLGGSSDSSHNSSENDQDESDDEVVNCLFSPNDAWRTFEQGMFDTLTDKEGIQEDFAEIAKPLTQGELEELLPERLPDSAFNSDWTQEDESALLDAWETDERRTNPYKTDGTMTMCFKVLIRIFREPPIQIISPKYRLVWERQQQGVGLHWSTRFCTNLRDLAMHPIWEQNIKLFAAAMQYAVILRTCDRRTWQVVFEAPPSKDAFWITFAAEIERSLGKNLNVAKIHARVRKRIKKNGQSIPNISRFFSALEAIIPDDLDDAIAENSSSVSTYPIGTGDLSNITKALDSTTYLGMPIFYPTALISTYVLGALGNSQDDPPTVEDTPKYVARSWLAVRRDAAKARKRSEAGSPDHSRSDELLSDQLRSDESQPDEFLKNEIERLRRELRREREKRQDAVDSEERLKRELRHETEMRRRETEMLRRETEMRQAAEERLRELELNRGSGSPPPPSHSSRDDVDDDVPMAEDHDNCDFDDFGGNDYGGDDDVPAVDEYDAALEQEMEALDFKPTLVRDMP
;
A
#
# COMPACT_ATOMS: atom_id res chain seq x y z
N MET A 1 15.11 10.67 73.14
CA MET A 1 14.14 9.82 73.86
C MET A 1 13.02 9.42 72.91
N PRO A 2 12.90 8.12 72.58
CA PRO A 2 11.63 7.54 72.13
C PRO A 2 11.14 6.47 73.12
N PRO A 3 9.83 6.30 73.33
CA PRO A 3 9.34 5.17 74.10
C PRO A 3 9.21 3.92 73.23
N LYS A 4 9.64 2.83 73.86
CA LYS A 4 9.47 1.42 73.49
C LYS A 4 7.98 1.05 73.58
N GLY A 5 7.51 0.13 72.72
CA GLY A 5 6.12 -0.34 72.78
C GLY A 5 5.78 -1.51 71.87
N SER A 6 6.41 -2.65 72.14
CA SER A 6 6.14 -4.00 71.61
C SER A 6 4.66 -4.44 71.62
N LYS A 7 4.25 -5.24 70.62
CA LYS A 7 3.62 -6.57 70.82
C LYS A 7 3.45 -7.37 69.52
N LYS A 8 4.04 -8.56 69.53
CA LYS A 8 3.83 -9.69 68.61
C LYS A 8 2.39 -10.21 68.72
N VAL A 9 1.79 -10.61 67.60
CA VAL A 9 0.77 -11.68 67.58
C VAL A 9 1.09 -12.62 66.43
N LEU A 10 1.62 -13.78 66.80
CA LEU A 10 1.70 -15.00 66.01
C LEU A 10 0.29 -15.62 66.03
N LYS A 11 -0.32 -15.92 64.87
CA LYS A 11 -1.41 -16.90 64.78
C LYS A 11 -1.18 -17.85 63.62
N THR A 12 -1.04 -19.10 64.02
CA THR A 12 -0.90 -20.35 63.29
C THR A 12 -2.09 -20.71 62.41
N ALA A 13 -1.75 -21.29 61.26
CA ALA A 13 -2.42 -22.33 60.48
C ALA A 13 -3.87 -22.72 60.82
N THR A 14 -4.74 -22.74 59.81
CA THR A 14 -5.80 -23.75 59.73
C THR A 14 -6.10 -24.13 58.27
N ARG A 15 -5.63 -25.32 57.90
CA ARG A 15 -5.95 -26.08 56.69
C ARG A 15 -7.41 -26.56 56.77
N ARG A 16 -8.24 -26.21 55.78
CA ARG A 16 -9.55 -26.82 55.53
C ARG A 16 -9.80 -27.03 54.03
N LYS A 17 -9.69 -28.28 53.57
CA LYS A 17 -10.57 -28.89 52.54
C LYS A 17 -11.86 -29.31 53.27
N PRO A 18 -13.09 -29.31 52.69
CA PRO A 18 -13.52 -30.09 51.51
C PRO A 18 -14.48 -29.25 50.59
N ALA A 19 -15.09 -29.66 49.48
CA ALA A 19 -15.71 -30.93 49.11
C ALA A 19 -15.91 -31.02 47.58
N LYS A 20 -15.85 -32.25 47.07
CA LYS A 20 -16.34 -32.63 45.73
C LYS A 20 -17.86 -32.42 45.67
N LYS A 21 -18.35 -31.66 44.69
CA LYS A 21 -19.73 -31.75 44.21
C LYS A 21 -19.72 -32.30 42.79
N THR A 22 -20.09 -33.58 42.70
CA THR A 22 -20.60 -34.22 41.50
C THR A 22 -21.98 -33.65 41.21
N GLY A 23 -22.12 -32.96 40.09
CA GLY A 23 -23.39 -32.42 39.60
C GLY A 23 -23.54 -32.71 38.12
N THR A 24 -24.08 -33.89 37.83
CA THR A 24 -24.61 -34.31 36.53
C THR A 24 -25.83 -33.43 36.21
N ALA A 25 -25.77 -32.60 35.17
CA ALA A 25 -26.92 -31.84 34.70
C ALA A 25 -27.00 -31.83 33.16
N ALA A 26 -27.92 -32.67 32.68
CA ALA A 26 -28.79 -32.52 31.53
C ALA A 26 -28.32 -31.70 30.32
N LYS A 27 -28.05 -32.44 29.23
CA LYS A 27 -28.16 -31.98 27.84
C LYS A 27 -29.50 -31.30 27.61
N ARG A 28 -29.49 -30.02 27.23
CA ARG A 28 -30.63 -29.33 26.62
C ARG A 28 -30.21 -28.84 25.23
N ALA A 29 -30.60 -29.61 24.22
CA ALA A 29 -30.45 -29.27 22.83
C ALA A 29 -31.50 -28.22 22.45
N THR A 30 -31.09 -26.97 22.28
CA THR A 30 -31.93 -25.93 21.67
C THR A 30 -31.80 -26.00 20.15
N ARG A 31 -32.74 -26.73 19.57
CA ARG A 31 -33.02 -26.81 18.13
C ARG A 31 -33.62 -25.49 17.66
N TRP A 32 -32.83 -24.60 17.09
CA TRP A 32 -33.35 -23.42 16.39
C TRP A 32 -33.78 -23.85 14.98
N LYS A 33 -35.09 -23.83 14.75
CA LYS A 33 -35.69 -24.04 13.44
C LYS A 33 -35.61 -22.73 12.66
N ALA A 34 -35.05 -22.83 11.45
CA ALA A 34 -35.18 -21.83 10.40
C ALA A 34 -36.66 -21.56 10.10
N ALA A 35 -37.03 -20.28 10.07
CA ALA A 35 -38.28 -19.81 9.50
C ALA A 35 -37.93 -18.79 8.40
N THR A 36 -37.78 -19.31 7.19
CA THR A 36 -37.83 -18.55 5.94
C THR A 36 -39.23 -17.92 5.81
N LYS A 37 -39.32 -16.60 5.84
CA LYS A 37 -40.47 -15.86 5.29
C LYS A 37 -39.98 -14.91 4.21
N ALA A 38 -40.22 -15.33 2.96
CA ALA A 38 -40.09 -14.51 1.78
C ALA A 38 -41.11 -13.35 1.84
N ALA A 39 -40.61 -12.12 1.82
CA ALA A 39 -41.43 -10.93 1.65
C ALA A 39 -41.63 -10.68 0.14
N LYS A 40 -42.89 -10.73 -0.30
CA LYS A 40 -43.32 -10.30 -1.64
C LYS A 40 -43.16 -8.78 -1.79
N PRO A 41 -42.70 -8.27 -2.96
CA PRO A 41 -42.76 -6.84 -3.25
C PRO A 41 -44.21 -6.42 -3.52
N ARG A 42 -44.63 -5.35 -2.84
CA ARG A 42 -45.97 -4.77 -2.93
C ARG A 42 -45.97 -3.76 -4.07
N SER A 43 -46.52 -4.18 -5.21
CA SER A 43 -46.91 -3.33 -6.35
C SER A 43 -47.77 -2.16 -5.86
N ARG A 44 -47.32 -0.92 -6.11
CA ARG A 44 -48.09 0.31 -5.87
C ARG A 44 -48.66 0.74 -7.22
N ARG A 45 -49.99 0.63 -7.32
CA ARG A 45 -50.81 1.08 -8.44
C ARG A 45 -50.80 2.60 -8.54
N THR A 46 -50.75 3.05 -9.79
CA THR A 46 -51.18 4.33 -10.33
C THR A 46 -52.60 4.68 -9.90
N ARG A 47 -52.84 5.97 -9.69
CA ARG A 47 -54.17 6.57 -9.79
C ARG A 47 -54.00 8.04 -10.18
N ASP A 48 -54.33 8.30 -11.44
CA ASP A 48 -54.77 9.59 -11.93
C ASP A 48 -56.10 9.96 -11.26
N ASP A 49 -56.27 11.24 -10.95
CA ASP A 49 -57.50 12.02 -11.18
C ASP A 49 -57.29 13.46 -10.64
N GLU A 50 -57.34 14.41 -11.59
CA GLU A 50 -57.51 15.87 -11.49
C GLU A 50 -58.78 16.29 -10.69
N PRO A 51 -59.10 17.59 -10.38
CA PRO A 51 -58.75 18.79 -11.15
C PRO A 51 -58.42 20.11 -10.41
N ASP A 52 -57.79 20.99 -11.19
CA ASP A 52 -58.06 22.43 -11.43
C ASP A 52 -58.55 23.33 -10.27
N ASP A 53 -57.74 24.34 -9.93
CA ASP A 53 -58.22 25.70 -9.67
C ASP A 53 -57.09 26.75 -9.73
N SER A 54 -57.11 27.51 -10.82
CA SER A 54 -56.75 28.92 -11.04
C SER A 54 -56.35 29.78 -9.83
N LEU A 55 -55.26 30.56 -9.96
CA LEU A 55 -55.25 32.04 -10.10
C LEU A 55 -53.89 32.67 -9.74
N GLY A 56 -53.36 33.44 -10.70
CA GLY A 56 -52.83 34.80 -10.46
C GLY A 56 -51.45 34.96 -9.82
N GLY A 57 -50.49 35.49 -10.59
CA GLY A 57 -49.26 36.03 -10.01
C GLY A 57 -48.18 36.39 -11.01
N SER A 58 -48.37 37.50 -11.72
CA SER A 58 -47.35 38.20 -12.49
C SER A 58 -46.13 38.54 -11.62
N SER A 59 -44.92 38.23 -12.07
CA SER A 59 -43.76 39.12 -11.86
C SER A 59 -42.58 38.75 -12.75
N ASP A 60 -42.15 39.75 -13.52
CA ASP A 60 -40.88 39.84 -14.21
C ASP A 60 -39.69 39.44 -13.31
N SER A 61 -38.71 38.75 -13.86
CA SER A 61 -37.32 39.22 -13.86
C SER A 61 -36.33 38.19 -14.42
N SER A 62 -35.33 38.76 -15.10
CA SER A 62 -33.96 38.26 -15.29
C SER A 62 -33.72 37.09 -16.25
N HIS A 63 -33.20 37.48 -17.43
CA HIS A 63 -32.22 36.73 -18.18
C HIS A 63 -31.08 36.26 -17.26
N ASN A 64 -31.03 34.97 -16.97
CA ASN A 64 -29.81 34.29 -16.54
C ASN A 64 -29.34 33.42 -17.71
N SER A 65 -28.16 33.78 -18.23
CA SER A 65 -27.39 32.96 -19.16
C SER A 65 -26.98 31.68 -18.47
N SER A 66 -27.68 30.59 -18.76
CA SER A 66 -27.26 29.25 -18.38
C SER A 66 -26.09 28.83 -19.29
N GLU A 67 -24.86 28.92 -18.77
CA GLU A 67 -23.74 28.15 -19.29
C GLU A 67 -24.12 26.68 -19.21
N ASN A 68 -24.22 26.08 -20.40
CA ASN A 68 -24.64 24.73 -20.62
C ASN A 68 -23.40 23.84 -20.42
N ASP A 69 -23.06 23.54 -19.16
CA ASP A 69 -22.11 22.49 -18.80
C ASP A 69 -22.76 21.14 -19.13
N GLN A 70 -22.67 20.75 -20.40
CA GLN A 70 -22.95 19.38 -20.83
C GLN A 70 -21.89 18.47 -20.21
N ASP A 71 -22.27 17.89 -19.07
CA ASP A 71 -21.50 16.89 -18.34
C ASP A 71 -21.43 15.61 -19.19
N GLU A 72 -20.41 15.52 -20.04
CA GLU A 72 -19.97 14.28 -20.70
C GLU A 72 -19.63 13.25 -19.63
N SER A 73 -20.62 12.44 -19.26
CA SER A 73 -20.51 11.31 -18.34
C SER A 73 -20.45 9.99 -19.09
N ASP A 74 -19.50 9.88 -20.02
CA ASP A 74 -19.15 8.63 -20.73
C ASP A 74 -18.08 7.83 -19.98
N ASP A 75 -18.30 7.60 -18.68
CA ASP A 75 -17.69 6.48 -17.96
C ASP A 75 -18.87 5.62 -17.45
N GLU A 76 -19.53 4.88 -18.34
CA GLU A 76 -20.46 3.81 -17.94
C GLU A 76 -19.68 2.83 -17.07
N VAL A 77 -19.80 3.00 -15.75
CA VAL A 77 -19.36 2.01 -14.77
C VAL A 77 -20.24 0.79 -15.01
N VAL A 78 -19.74 -0.14 -15.82
CA VAL A 78 -20.33 -1.46 -15.99
C VAL A 78 -20.32 -2.14 -14.63
N ASN A 79 -21.41 -1.99 -13.90
CA ASN A 79 -21.63 -2.64 -12.61
C ASN A 79 -21.81 -4.14 -12.90
N CYS A 80 -20.71 -4.88 -12.86
CA CYS A 80 -20.70 -6.33 -12.87
C CYS A 80 -21.39 -6.86 -11.61
N LEU A 81 -22.73 -6.91 -11.64
CA LEU A 81 -23.62 -7.42 -10.58
C LEU A 81 -23.58 -8.96 -10.48
N PHE A 82 -22.40 -9.57 -10.53
CA PHE A 82 -22.26 -10.96 -10.15
C PHE A 82 -22.18 -11.04 -8.63
N SER A 83 -23.26 -11.51 -7.99
CA SER A 83 -23.18 -11.95 -6.59
C SER A 83 -22.06 -12.99 -6.48
N PRO A 84 -21.13 -12.87 -5.52
CA PRO A 84 -19.99 -13.77 -5.39
C PRO A 84 -20.52 -15.17 -5.03
N ASN A 85 -20.67 -16.01 -6.05
CA ASN A 85 -20.97 -17.42 -5.88
C ASN A 85 -19.71 -18.09 -5.30
N ASP A 86 -19.88 -19.03 -4.37
CA ASP A 86 -18.77 -19.80 -3.77
C ASP A 86 -17.87 -20.47 -4.84
N ALA A 87 -18.46 -20.81 -5.99
CA ALA A 87 -17.74 -21.33 -7.16
C ALA A 87 -16.72 -20.33 -7.74
N TRP A 88 -17.00 -19.03 -7.68
CA TRP A 88 -16.08 -18.00 -8.16
C TRP A 88 -14.92 -17.77 -7.20
N ARG A 89 -15.18 -17.82 -5.89
CA ARG A 89 -14.10 -17.85 -4.89
C ARG A 89 -13.22 -19.09 -5.03
N THR A 90 -13.83 -20.25 -5.28
CA THR A 90 -13.08 -21.50 -5.47
C THR A 90 -12.28 -21.49 -6.77
N PHE A 91 -12.84 -20.92 -7.85
CA PHE A 91 -12.13 -20.72 -9.11
C PHE A 91 -10.99 -19.73 -8.96
N GLU A 92 -11.23 -18.56 -8.37
CA GLU A 92 -10.19 -17.57 -8.05
C GLU A 92 -9.08 -18.23 -7.22
N GLN A 93 -9.44 -18.92 -6.14
CA GLN A 93 -8.46 -19.58 -5.28
C GLN A 93 -7.70 -20.69 -6.03
N GLY A 94 -8.35 -21.45 -6.92
CA GLY A 94 -7.70 -22.44 -7.77
C GLY A 94 -6.79 -21.84 -8.84
N MET A 95 -7.21 -20.74 -9.48
CA MET A 95 -6.40 -19.98 -10.43
C MET A 95 -5.20 -19.35 -9.72
N PHE A 96 -5.39 -18.82 -8.52
CA PHE A 96 -4.30 -18.24 -7.72
C PHE A 96 -3.34 -19.31 -7.23
N ASP A 97 -3.85 -20.48 -6.85
CA ASP A 97 -3.00 -21.59 -6.46
C ASP A 97 -2.12 -22.11 -7.61
N THR A 98 -2.51 -21.85 -8.87
CA THR A 98 -1.79 -22.29 -10.07
C THR A 98 -1.02 -21.19 -10.80
N LEU A 99 -1.47 -19.93 -10.75
CA LEU A 99 -0.90 -18.82 -11.53
C LEU A 99 -0.05 -17.87 -10.70
N THR A 100 -0.28 -17.78 -9.39
CA THR A 100 0.51 -16.90 -8.54
C THR A 100 1.68 -17.64 -7.95
N ASP A 101 2.87 -17.08 -8.15
CA ASP A 101 4.07 -17.42 -7.43
C ASP A 101 3.87 -17.08 -5.94
N LYS A 102 3.23 -18.01 -5.21
CA LYS A 102 2.99 -17.86 -3.78
C LYS A 102 4.28 -17.66 -3.02
N GLU A 103 5.34 -18.35 -3.45
CA GLU A 103 6.66 -18.24 -2.87
C GLU A 103 7.20 -16.83 -3.10
N GLY A 104 7.12 -16.31 -4.32
CA GLY A 104 7.47 -14.91 -4.64
C GLY A 104 6.71 -13.87 -3.80
N ILE A 105 5.38 -13.98 -3.68
CA ILE A 105 4.60 -13.05 -2.82
C ILE A 105 5.04 -13.15 -1.35
N GLN A 106 5.31 -14.36 -0.86
CA GLN A 106 5.78 -14.56 0.51
C GLN A 106 7.19 -14.03 0.72
N GLU A 107 8.09 -14.20 -0.25
CA GLU A 107 9.45 -13.68 -0.23
C GLU A 107 9.48 -12.15 -0.29
N ASP A 108 8.76 -11.56 -1.24
CA ASP A 108 8.59 -10.10 -1.35
C ASP A 108 8.06 -9.54 -0.04
N PHE A 109 7.04 -10.18 0.54
CA PHE A 109 6.49 -9.72 1.80
C PHE A 109 7.44 -9.94 2.98
N ALA A 110 8.17 -11.06 3.02
CA ALA A 110 9.17 -11.31 4.05
C ALA A 110 10.32 -10.29 4.00
N GLU A 111 10.65 -9.79 2.81
CA GLU A 111 11.61 -8.71 2.61
C GLU A 111 11.05 -7.35 3.08
N ILE A 112 9.80 -7.07 2.73
CA ILE A 112 9.10 -5.82 3.09
C ILE A 112 8.86 -5.72 4.60
N ALA A 113 8.38 -6.80 5.23
CA ALA A 113 7.91 -6.83 6.61
C ALA A 113 8.75 -7.79 7.46
N LYS A 114 10.07 -7.62 7.41
CA LYS A 114 11.03 -8.42 8.19
C LYS A 114 10.63 -8.48 9.67
N PRO A 115 10.70 -9.66 10.31
CA PRO A 115 10.52 -9.78 11.76
C PRO A 115 11.43 -8.80 12.49
N LEU A 116 10.89 -8.17 13.53
CA LEU A 116 11.64 -7.22 14.33
C LEU A 116 12.43 -7.96 15.38
N THR A 117 13.65 -7.52 15.63
CA THR A 117 14.36 -7.92 16.84
C THR A 117 13.80 -7.17 18.05
N GLN A 118 14.00 -7.74 19.25
CA GLN A 118 13.65 -7.08 20.50
C GLN A 118 14.33 -5.71 20.64
N GLY A 119 15.59 -5.60 20.20
CA GLY A 119 16.35 -4.35 20.20
C GLY A 119 15.74 -3.27 19.29
N GLU A 120 15.38 -3.63 18.06
CA GLU A 120 14.68 -2.70 17.15
C GLU A 120 13.33 -2.26 17.73
N LEU A 121 12.57 -3.17 18.34
CA LEU A 121 11.30 -2.80 18.95
C LEU A 121 11.49 -1.86 20.14
N GLU A 122 12.56 -2.03 20.92
CA GLU A 122 12.93 -1.11 22.01
C GLU A 122 13.43 0.24 21.51
N GLU A 123 14.11 0.29 20.36
CA GLU A 123 14.53 1.52 19.70
C GLU A 123 13.32 2.31 19.14
N LEU A 124 12.36 1.60 18.51
CA LEU A 124 11.14 2.21 17.99
C LEU A 124 10.20 2.69 19.11
N LEU A 125 10.13 1.95 20.21
CA LEU A 125 9.28 2.24 21.37
C LEU A 125 10.09 2.22 22.67
N PRO A 126 10.94 3.25 22.87
CA PRO A 126 11.78 3.32 24.03
C PRO A 126 10.96 3.75 25.24
N GLU A 127 11.25 3.10 26.38
CA GLU A 127 10.62 3.46 27.65
C GLU A 127 10.97 4.90 28.05
N ARG A 128 12.24 5.25 27.87
CA ARG A 128 12.79 6.59 28.05
C ARG A 128 13.50 6.98 26.77
N LEU A 129 13.28 8.22 26.33
CA LEU A 129 13.99 8.73 25.15
C LEU A 129 15.50 8.72 25.38
N PRO A 130 16.33 8.44 24.35
CA PRO A 130 17.78 8.58 24.44
C PRO A 130 18.16 10.05 24.58
N ASP A 131 19.34 10.32 25.14
CA ASP A 131 19.82 11.70 25.37
C ASP A 131 19.91 12.54 24.08
N SER A 132 20.10 11.88 22.93
CA SER A 132 20.11 12.51 21.61
C SER A 132 18.75 13.05 21.15
N ALA A 133 17.64 12.63 21.78
CA ALA A 133 16.30 13.07 21.42
C ALA A 133 15.88 14.38 22.13
N PHE A 134 16.67 14.87 23.08
CA PHE A 134 16.43 16.14 23.74
C PHE A 134 16.97 17.30 22.91
N ASN A 135 16.17 18.34 22.75
CA ASN A 135 16.52 19.54 21.99
C ASN A 135 15.94 20.79 22.70
N SER A 136 16.07 21.97 22.08
CA SER A 136 15.49 23.22 22.63
C SER A 136 13.98 23.09 22.90
N ASP A 137 13.29 22.31 22.07
CA ASP A 137 11.84 22.16 22.09
C ASP A 137 11.38 21.06 23.04
N TRP A 138 12.27 20.17 23.50
CA TRP A 138 11.95 19.05 24.38
C TRP A 138 13.12 18.77 25.33
N THR A 139 13.02 19.23 26.58
CA THR A 139 14.09 19.06 27.58
C THR A 139 13.92 17.78 28.38
N GLN A 140 14.96 17.41 29.13
CA GLN A 140 14.88 16.29 30.07
C GLN A 140 13.85 16.54 31.18
N GLU A 141 13.64 17.80 31.58
CA GLU A 141 12.61 18.15 32.56
C GLU A 141 11.21 17.89 32.00
N ASP A 142 10.94 18.28 30.74
CA ASP A 142 9.67 18.01 30.08
C ASP A 142 9.35 16.51 30.02
N GLU A 143 10.35 15.70 29.65
CA GLU A 143 10.21 14.24 29.61
C GLU A 143 9.95 13.66 31.00
N SER A 144 10.67 14.12 32.02
CA SER A 144 10.46 13.66 33.40
C SER A 144 9.07 14.01 33.92
N ALA A 145 8.60 15.24 33.69
CA ALA A 145 7.27 15.68 34.07
C ALA A 145 6.17 14.89 33.35
N LEU A 146 6.39 14.55 32.08
CA LEU A 146 5.47 13.72 31.31
C LEU A 146 5.43 12.27 31.83
N LEU A 147 6.58 11.69 32.21
CA LEU A 147 6.66 10.36 32.80
C LEU A 147 5.96 10.30 34.17
N ASP A 148 6.15 11.32 35.02
CA ASP A 148 5.47 11.42 36.32
C ASP A 148 3.94 11.53 36.14
N ALA A 149 3.49 12.35 35.18
CA ALA A 149 2.07 12.43 34.82
C ALA A 149 1.55 11.10 34.26
N TRP A 150 2.38 10.35 33.53
CA TRP A 150 2.03 9.04 32.99
C TRP A 150 1.92 7.95 34.06
N GLU A 151 2.70 8.02 35.14
CA GLU A 151 2.60 7.06 36.27
C GLU A 151 1.22 7.06 36.93
N THR A 152 0.56 8.22 36.97
CA THR A 152 -0.76 8.39 37.59
C THR A 152 -1.93 8.14 36.63
N ASP A 153 -1.67 7.86 35.35
CA ASP A 153 -2.72 7.77 34.34
C ASP A 153 -3.50 6.45 34.39
N GLU A 154 -4.83 6.52 34.35
CA GLU A 154 -5.70 5.34 34.32
C GLU A 154 -5.47 4.45 33.09
N ARG A 155 -5.05 5.03 31.95
CA ARG A 155 -4.78 4.27 30.71
C ARG A 155 -3.56 3.37 30.83
N ARG A 156 -2.68 3.64 31.80
CA ARG A 156 -1.51 2.79 32.12
C ARG A 156 -1.92 1.54 32.89
N THR A 157 -2.87 1.67 33.81
CA THR A 157 -3.27 0.59 34.74
C THR A 157 -4.36 -0.32 34.21
N ASN A 158 -5.10 0.14 33.20
CA ASN A 158 -6.05 -0.67 32.44
C ASN A 158 -5.53 -0.89 31.01
N PRO A 159 -4.40 -1.61 30.82
CA PRO A 159 -4.03 -2.03 29.49
C PRO A 159 -5.21 -2.85 28.98
N TYR A 160 -5.70 -2.50 27.79
CA TYR A 160 -6.75 -3.23 27.08
C TYR A 160 -6.59 -4.73 27.31
N LYS A 161 -7.70 -5.48 27.36
CA LYS A 161 -7.63 -6.94 27.25
C LYS A 161 -6.92 -7.24 25.93
N THR A 162 -5.63 -7.47 26.04
CA THR A 162 -4.71 -7.73 24.95
C THR A 162 -4.99 -9.18 24.60
N ASP A 163 -5.90 -9.35 23.66
CA ASP A 163 -6.06 -10.63 23.00
C ASP A 163 -4.92 -10.82 21.99
N GLY A 164 -4.75 -12.04 21.49
CA GLY A 164 -3.77 -12.31 20.44
C GLY A 164 -4.00 -11.47 19.17
N THR A 165 -5.22 -10.96 18.97
CA THR A 165 -5.57 -10.12 17.82
C THR A 165 -4.89 -8.76 17.88
N MET A 166 -4.94 -8.09 19.04
CA MET A 166 -4.24 -6.81 19.24
C MET A 166 -2.73 -7.00 19.12
N THR A 167 -2.17 -8.07 19.69
CA THR A 167 -0.75 -8.42 19.52
C THR A 167 -0.39 -8.56 18.05
N MET A 168 -1.18 -9.30 17.25
CA MET A 168 -0.89 -9.49 15.83
C MET A 168 -1.04 -8.19 15.03
N CYS A 169 -2.06 -7.38 15.34
CA CYS A 169 -2.21 -6.05 14.77
C CYS A 169 -0.97 -5.19 15.05
N PHE A 170 -0.50 -5.18 16.29
CA PHE A 170 0.69 -4.44 16.69
C PHE A 170 1.94 -4.89 15.92
N LYS A 171 2.19 -6.20 15.84
CA LYS A 171 3.30 -6.78 15.08
C LYS A 171 3.28 -6.36 13.62
N VAL A 172 2.14 -6.54 12.95
CA VAL A 172 2.01 -6.26 11.51
C VAL A 172 2.25 -4.78 11.22
N LEU A 173 1.60 -3.87 11.96
CA LEU A 173 1.74 -2.44 11.67
C LEU A 173 3.15 -1.92 11.98
N ILE A 174 3.83 -2.39 13.02
CA ILE A 174 5.22 -1.98 13.27
C ILE A 174 6.16 -2.58 12.23
N ARG A 175 5.96 -3.81 11.76
CA ARG A 175 6.83 -4.38 10.71
C ARG A 175 6.73 -3.59 9.40
N ILE A 176 5.51 -3.28 8.98
CA ILE A 176 5.25 -2.63 7.69
C ILE A 176 5.55 -1.12 7.75
N PHE A 177 5.07 -0.43 8.78
CA PHE A 177 5.12 1.03 8.86
C PHE A 177 6.16 1.56 9.86
N ARG A 178 6.83 0.68 10.62
CA ARG A 178 7.72 1.06 11.74
C ARG A 178 7.02 1.91 12.79
N GLU A 179 5.69 1.79 12.89
CA GLU A 179 4.89 2.62 13.77
C GLU A 179 3.72 1.84 14.40
N PRO A 180 3.47 1.98 15.71
CA PRO A 180 2.43 1.19 16.37
C PRO A 180 1.03 1.67 15.98
N PRO A 181 0.04 0.77 16.02
CA PRO A 181 -1.35 1.10 15.68
C PRO A 181 -1.92 2.28 16.50
N ILE A 182 -1.49 2.45 17.74
CA ILE A 182 -1.94 3.56 18.61
C ILE A 182 -1.39 4.91 18.15
N GLN A 183 -0.17 4.98 17.60
CA GLN A 183 0.36 6.23 17.03
C GLN A 183 -0.30 6.54 15.69
N ILE A 184 -0.58 5.52 14.88
CA ILE A 184 -1.31 5.65 13.61
C ILE A 184 -2.72 6.22 13.86
N ILE A 185 -3.44 5.69 14.85
CA ILE A 185 -4.76 6.21 15.26
C ILE A 185 -4.57 7.24 16.37
N SER A 186 -3.87 8.33 16.05
CA SER A 186 -3.63 9.44 16.97
C SER A 186 -3.75 10.80 16.29
N PRO A 187 -3.78 11.90 17.08
CA PRO A 187 -3.74 13.27 16.53
C PRO A 187 -2.56 13.53 15.58
N LYS A 188 -1.46 12.77 15.67
CA LYS A 188 -0.32 12.84 14.73
C LYS A 188 -0.78 12.70 13.27
N TYR A 189 -1.68 11.75 13.02
CA TYR A 189 -2.31 11.54 11.71
C TYR A 189 -3.75 12.05 11.66
N ARG A 190 -4.15 12.92 12.60
CA ARG A 190 -5.53 13.40 12.76
C ARG A 190 -6.57 12.29 12.78
N LEU A 191 -6.20 11.11 13.25
CA LEU A 191 -7.11 10.01 13.42
C LEU A 191 -7.38 9.88 14.91
N VAL A 192 -8.64 9.75 15.26
CA VAL A 192 -9.05 9.44 16.63
C VAL A 192 -10.00 8.29 16.58
N TRP A 193 -10.05 7.50 17.64
CA TRP A 193 -11.04 6.46 17.74
C TRP A 193 -12.46 7.04 17.83
N GLU A 194 -13.41 6.50 17.07
CA GLU A 194 -14.82 6.87 17.16
C GLU A 194 -15.42 6.49 18.52
N ARG A 195 -15.72 7.48 19.36
CA ARG A 195 -16.28 7.29 20.72
C ARG A 195 -17.78 6.95 20.72
N GLN A 196 -18.26 6.23 19.71
CA GLN A 196 -19.65 5.83 19.66
C GLN A 196 -19.93 4.72 20.69
N GLN A 197 -20.70 5.11 21.72
CA GLN A 197 -21.42 4.32 22.74
C GLN A 197 -20.89 4.50 24.17
N GLN A 198 -21.61 5.33 24.94
CA GLN A 198 -21.54 5.32 26.40
C GLN A 198 -21.79 3.89 26.92
N GLY A 199 -20.82 3.32 27.61
CA GLY A 199 -20.96 2.02 28.30
C GLY A 199 -20.34 0.81 27.60
N VAL A 200 -19.85 0.94 26.36
CA VAL A 200 -18.99 -0.09 25.75
C VAL A 200 -17.54 0.30 26.02
N GLY A 201 -16.86 -0.50 26.86
CA GLY A 201 -15.48 -0.23 27.27
C GLY A 201 -14.53 -0.01 26.08
N LEU A 202 -13.48 0.79 26.32
CA LEU A 202 -12.50 1.23 25.33
C LEU A 202 -11.99 0.07 24.43
N HIS A 203 -12.21 0.06 23.10
CA HIS A 203 -11.69 0.90 21.98
C HIS A 203 -10.53 0.29 21.15
N TRP A 204 -10.38 -1.03 21.18
CA TRP A 204 -9.62 -1.84 20.20
C TRP A 204 -10.30 -3.22 20.09
N SER A 205 -11.50 -3.25 19.50
CA SER A 205 -12.24 -4.51 19.38
C SER A 205 -11.46 -5.49 18.51
N THR A 206 -11.60 -6.80 18.76
CA THR A 206 -11.03 -7.86 17.92
C THR A 206 -11.32 -7.59 16.44
N ARG A 207 -12.57 -7.20 16.10
CA ARG A 207 -12.96 -6.89 14.71
C ARG A 207 -12.22 -5.68 14.14
N PHE A 208 -12.03 -4.62 14.92
CA PHE A 208 -11.27 -3.47 14.45
C PHE A 208 -9.79 -3.82 14.26
N CYS A 209 -9.18 -4.52 15.22
CA CYS A 209 -7.78 -4.96 15.13
C CYS A 209 -7.56 -5.86 13.92
N THR A 210 -8.48 -6.81 13.68
CA THR A 210 -8.45 -7.68 12.49
C THR A 210 -8.52 -6.84 11.21
N ASN A 211 -9.54 -5.96 11.08
CA ASN A 211 -9.68 -5.15 9.87
C ASN A 211 -8.49 -4.22 9.65
N LEU A 212 -7.98 -3.56 10.69
CA LEU A 212 -6.85 -2.64 10.57
C LEU A 212 -5.58 -3.38 10.14
N ARG A 213 -5.32 -4.54 10.75
CA ARG A 213 -4.21 -5.42 10.39
C ARG A 213 -4.32 -5.88 8.94
N ASP A 214 -5.48 -6.39 8.55
CA ASP A 214 -5.71 -6.93 7.21
C ASP A 214 -5.53 -5.85 6.14
N LEU A 215 -6.01 -4.64 6.42
CA LEU A 215 -5.79 -3.48 5.56
C LEU A 215 -4.33 -3.08 5.48
N ALA A 216 -3.59 -3.06 6.60
CA ALA A 216 -2.18 -2.63 6.63
C ALA A 216 -1.28 -3.43 5.67
N MET A 217 -1.62 -4.69 5.40
CA MET A 217 -0.87 -5.58 4.50
C MET A 217 -1.14 -5.34 3.01
N HIS A 218 -2.10 -4.46 2.67
CA HIS A 218 -2.47 -4.25 1.29
C HIS A 218 -1.37 -3.49 0.51
N PRO A 219 -0.97 -3.95 -0.69
CA PRO A 219 0.19 -3.41 -1.41
C PRO A 219 0.01 -1.98 -1.93
N ILE A 220 -1.25 -1.52 -2.09
CA ILE A 220 -1.55 -0.13 -2.52
C ILE A 220 -0.92 0.94 -1.61
N TRP A 221 -0.56 0.59 -0.38
CA TRP A 221 0.05 1.55 0.55
C TRP A 221 1.54 1.73 0.30
N GLU A 222 2.23 0.82 -0.39
CA GLU A 222 3.67 0.92 -0.66
C GLU A 222 4.52 1.14 0.62
N GLN A 223 4.12 0.52 1.74
CA GLN A 223 4.68 0.74 3.09
C GLN A 223 4.61 2.20 3.58
N ASN A 224 3.80 3.02 2.93
CA ASN A 224 3.67 4.42 3.23
C ASN A 224 2.51 4.66 4.20
N ILE A 225 2.87 4.88 5.45
CA ILE A 225 1.93 5.20 6.53
C ILE A 225 1.06 6.42 6.23
N LYS A 226 1.57 7.37 5.43
CA LYS A 226 0.83 8.57 5.03
C LYS A 226 -0.31 8.21 4.09
N LEU A 227 -0.07 7.35 3.10
CA LEU A 227 -1.13 6.84 2.22
C LEU A 227 -2.17 6.06 3.03
N PHE A 228 -1.72 5.21 3.94
CA PHE A 228 -2.61 4.43 4.82
C PHE A 228 -3.50 5.34 5.69
N ALA A 229 -2.91 6.36 6.31
CA ALA A 229 -3.64 7.35 7.09
C ALA A 229 -4.60 8.18 6.22
N ALA A 230 -4.17 8.61 5.02
CA ALA A 230 -5.00 9.38 4.11
C ALA A 230 -6.24 8.60 3.67
N ALA A 231 -6.10 7.30 3.38
CA ALA A 231 -7.24 6.45 3.04
C ALA A 231 -8.25 6.35 4.18
N MET A 232 -7.77 6.23 5.42
CA MET A 232 -8.60 6.23 6.63
C MET A 232 -9.31 7.57 6.85
N GLN A 233 -8.61 8.69 6.70
CA GLN A 233 -9.19 10.03 6.77
C GLN A 233 -10.26 10.23 5.69
N TYR A 234 -9.96 9.84 4.46
CA TYR A 234 -10.85 9.98 3.31
C TYR A 234 -12.16 9.21 3.51
N ALA A 235 -12.08 7.98 4.02
CA ALA A 235 -13.27 7.19 4.35
C ALA A 235 -14.15 7.89 5.40
N VAL A 236 -13.54 8.46 6.45
CA VAL A 236 -14.27 9.22 7.47
C VAL A 236 -14.89 10.48 6.88
N ILE A 237 -14.14 11.25 6.08
CA ILE A 237 -14.62 12.48 5.42
C ILE A 237 -15.86 12.18 4.57
N LEU A 238 -15.82 11.11 3.77
CA LEU A 238 -16.97 10.67 2.98
C LEU A 238 -18.16 10.30 3.88
N ARG A 239 -17.94 9.47 4.91
CA ARG A 239 -19.02 9.03 5.81
C ARG A 239 -19.67 10.18 6.55
N THR A 240 -18.90 11.16 7.01
CA THR A 240 -19.42 12.30 7.78
C THR A 240 -19.77 13.50 6.89
N CYS A 241 -19.69 13.35 5.57
CA CYS A 241 -19.82 14.44 4.59
C CYS A 241 -19.07 15.71 5.05
N ASP A 242 -17.83 15.55 5.52
CA ASP A 242 -17.05 16.66 6.08
C ASP A 242 -16.64 17.62 4.98
N ARG A 243 -17.20 18.84 5.04
CA ARG A 243 -16.94 19.89 4.04
C ARG A 243 -15.82 20.84 4.44
N ARG A 244 -15.24 20.65 5.63
CA ARG A 244 -14.04 21.39 6.00
C ARG A 244 -12.93 21.06 5.01
N THR A 245 -12.07 22.05 4.80
CA THR A 245 -10.85 21.84 4.00
C THR A 245 -10.07 20.67 4.58
N TRP A 246 -9.92 19.61 3.76
CA TRP A 246 -9.12 18.47 4.14
C TRP A 246 -7.66 18.89 4.19
N GLN A 247 -7.14 19.11 5.40
CA GLN A 247 -5.72 19.38 5.55
C GLN A 247 -5.01 18.03 5.58
N VAL A 248 -4.55 17.64 4.40
CA VAL A 248 -3.72 16.46 4.19
C VAL A 248 -2.42 16.69 4.95
N VAL A 249 -2.30 16.12 6.16
CA VAL A 249 -1.20 16.38 7.11
C VAL A 249 0.06 15.65 6.69
N PHE A 250 0.63 16.04 5.57
CA PHE A 250 1.94 15.58 5.22
C PHE A 250 2.76 16.79 4.86
N GLU A 251 3.81 17.05 5.65
CA GLU A 251 4.84 18.08 5.39
C GLU A 251 5.38 17.97 3.95
N ALA A 252 5.29 16.79 3.36
CA ALA A 252 5.42 16.53 1.93
C ALA A 252 4.31 15.56 1.51
N PRO A 253 3.74 15.68 0.29
CA PRO A 253 2.67 14.80 -0.19
C PRO A 253 3.03 13.32 0.00
N PRO A 254 2.03 12.42 0.19
CA PRO A 254 2.29 11.02 0.48
C PRO A 254 3.29 10.40 -0.50
N SER A 255 3.15 10.73 -1.77
CA SER A 255 4.12 10.43 -2.81
C SER A 255 4.40 11.69 -3.63
N LYS A 256 5.49 11.69 -4.41
CA LYS A 256 5.78 12.73 -5.40
C LYS A 256 5.00 12.54 -6.70
N ASP A 257 3.92 11.76 -6.68
CA ASP A 257 3.13 11.53 -7.87
C ASP A 257 2.36 12.79 -8.28
N ALA A 258 2.06 12.89 -9.57
CA ALA A 258 1.31 14.01 -10.11
C ALA A 258 -0.12 14.10 -9.54
N PHE A 259 -0.65 12.99 -9.00
CA PHE A 259 -1.98 12.95 -8.43
C PHE A 259 -2.05 13.75 -7.14
N TRP A 260 -1.20 13.49 -6.15
CA TRP A 260 -1.21 14.21 -4.88
C TRP A 260 -0.89 15.69 -5.03
N ILE A 261 0.00 16.05 -5.97
CA ILE A 261 0.28 17.44 -6.33
C ILE A 261 -0.99 18.12 -6.87
N THR A 262 -1.65 17.49 -7.85
CA THR A 262 -2.90 18.01 -8.43
C THR A 262 -4.03 18.04 -7.40
N PHE A 263 -4.06 17.07 -6.50
CA PHE A 263 -5.08 16.91 -5.46
C PHE A 263 -4.96 18.00 -4.39
N ALA A 264 -3.75 18.23 -3.87
CA ALA A 264 -3.47 19.33 -2.94
C ALA A 264 -3.84 20.68 -3.55
N ALA A 265 -3.41 20.93 -4.80
CA ALA A 265 -3.73 22.17 -5.50
C ALA A 265 -5.24 22.33 -5.79
N GLU A 266 -6.02 21.25 -5.88
CA GLU A 266 -7.48 21.35 -6.02
C GLU A 266 -8.19 21.54 -4.68
N ILE A 267 -7.67 20.98 -3.59
CA ILE A 267 -8.13 21.30 -2.23
C ILE A 267 -7.96 22.80 -1.96
N GLU A 268 -6.79 23.37 -2.25
CA GLU A 268 -6.50 24.80 -2.07
C GLU A 268 -7.42 25.68 -2.93
N ARG A 269 -7.62 25.32 -4.20
CA ARG A 269 -8.59 26.02 -5.07
C ARG A 269 -10.04 25.89 -4.60
N SER A 270 -10.32 24.93 -3.72
CA SER A 270 -11.67 24.64 -3.20
C SER A 270 -11.92 25.21 -1.81
N LEU A 271 -10.93 25.89 -1.20
CA LEU A 271 -11.07 26.60 0.07
C LEU A 271 -12.30 27.53 0.04
N GLY A 272 -13.18 27.43 1.05
CA GLY A 272 -14.40 28.24 1.16
C GLY A 272 -15.55 27.85 0.23
N LYS A 273 -15.36 26.92 -0.72
CA LYS A 273 -16.40 26.52 -1.68
C LYS A 273 -17.36 25.45 -1.15
N ASN A 274 -17.12 24.93 0.06
CA ASN A 274 -17.94 23.87 0.68
C ASN A 274 -18.17 22.65 -0.25
N LEU A 275 -17.16 22.28 -1.04
CA LEU A 275 -17.25 21.14 -1.95
C LEU A 275 -16.97 19.83 -1.19
N ASN A 276 -17.76 18.80 -1.48
CA ASN A 276 -17.45 17.44 -1.03
C ASN A 276 -16.11 17.00 -1.64
N VAL A 277 -15.29 16.29 -0.85
CA VAL A 277 -14.03 15.69 -1.28
C VAL A 277 -14.17 14.80 -2.51
N ALA A 278 -15.33 14.14 -2.70
CA ALA A 278 -15.60 13.37 -3.92
C ALA A 278 -15.63 14.24 -5.19
N LYS A 279 -16.22 15.45 -5.09
CA LYS A 279 -16.24 16.42 -6.20
C LYS A 279 -14.85 16.98 -6.49
N ILE A 280 -14.06 17.23 -5.45
CA ILE A 280 -12.65 17.63 -5.56
C ILE A 280 -11.88 16.54 -6.31
N HIS A 281 -12.02 15.27 -5.89
CA HIS A 281 -11.37 14.14 -6.52
C HIS A 281 -11.77 13.96 -8.00
N ALA A 282 -13.06 14.09 -8.34
CA ALA A 282 -13.52 14.04 -9.73
C ALA A 282 -12.85 15.11 -10.61
N ARG A 283 -12.67 16.33 -10.10
CA ARG A 283 -11.94 17.40 -10.82
C ARG A 283 -10.46 17.09 -10.99
N VAL A 284 -9.83 16.50 -9.97
CA VAL A 284 -8.44 16.03 -10.06
C VAL A 284 -8.29 14.99 -11.14
N ARG A 285 -9.19 13.99 -11.21
CA ARG A 285 -9.21 12.99 -12.28
C ARG A 285 -9.38 13.63 -13.67
N LYS A 286 -10.32 14.58 -13.82
CA LYS A 286 -10.51 15.32 -15.09
C LYS A 286 -9.23 16.04 -15.51
N ARG A 287 -8.49 16.65 -14.60
CA ARG A 287 -7.21 17.33 -14.90
C ARG A 287 -6.08 16.37 -15.27
N ILE A 288 -5.92 15.29 -14.52
CA ILE A 288 -4.90 14.26 -14.83
C ILE A 288 -5.14 13.68 -16.23
N LYS A 289 -6.40 13.37 -16.57
CA LYS A 289 -6.80 12.90 -17.90
C LYS A 289 -6.52 13.95 -18.99
N LYS A 290 -6.84 15.22 -18.74
CA LYS A 290 -6.56 16.34 -19.66
C LYS A 290 -5.06 16.50 -19.94
N ASN A 291 -4.22 16.24 -18.95
CA ASN A 291 -2.76 16.29 -19.07
C ASN A 291 -2.17 15.02 -19.72
N GLY A 292 -3.00 14.09 -20.20
CA GLY A 292 -2.55 12.82 -20.81
C GLY A 292 -1.89 11.86 -19.81
N GLN A 293 -2.05 12.08 -18.51
CA GLN A 293 -1.46 11.24 -17.47
C GLN A 293 -2.38 10.06 -17.13
N SER A 294 -1.77 8.90 -16.83
CA SER A 294 -2.52 7.74 -16.36
C SER A 294 -3.08 8.00 -14.97
N ILE A 295 -4.35 7.62 -14.76
CA ILE A 295 -4.98 7.68 -13.45
C ILE A 295 -4.28 6.65 -12.54
N PRO A 296 -3.77 7.03 -11.36
CA PRO A 296 -3.11 6.09 -10.46
C PRO A 296 -4.10 5.20 -9.71
N ASN A 297 -3.62 4.07 -9.20
CA ASN A 297 -4.46 3.08 -8.50
C ASN A 297 -5.12 3.65 -7.24
N ILE A 298 -4.46 4.57 -6.53
CA ILE A 298 -5.05 5.24 -5.36
C ILE A 298 -6.30 6.05 -5.73
N SER A 299 -6.31 6.71 -6.89
CA SER A 299 -7.47 7.44 -7.40
C SER A 299 -8.61 6.50 -7.77
N ARG A 300 -8.30 5.34 -8.39
CA ARG A 300 -9.31 4.31 -8.65
C ARG A 300 -9.93 3.77 -7.36
N PHE A 301 -9.10 3.51 -6.35
CA PHE A 301 -9.54 3.13 -5.02
C PHE A 301 -10.46 4.19 -4.38
N PHE A 302 -10.11 5.47 -4.47
CA PHE A 302 -11.00 6.54 -3.97
C PHE A 302 -12.34 6.55 -4.69
N SER A 303 -12.38 6.37 -6.01
CA SER A 303 -13.65 6.25 -6.75
C SER A 303 -14.47 5.02 -6.34
N ALA A 304 -13.83 3.89 -6.06
CA ALA A 304 -14.52 2.72 -5.52
C ALA A 304 -15.10 3.00 -4.12
N LEU A 305 -14.37 3.74 -3.28
CA LEU A 305 -14.80 4.11 -1.94
C LEU A 305 -15.97 5.12 -1.95
N GLU A 306 -15.92 6.11 -2.83
CA GLU A 306 -17.03 7.04 -3.13
C GLU A 306 -18.31 6.30 -3.54
N ALA A 307 -18.19 5.24 -4.34
CA ALA A 307 -19.34 4.45 -4.76
C ALA A 307 -19.97 3.61 -3.61
N ILE A 308 -19.17 3.27 -2.59
CA ILE A 308 -19.62 2.46 -1.45
C ILE A 308 -20.24 3.32 -0.34
N ILE A 309 -19.71 4.53 -0.12
CA ILE A 309 -20.16 5.43 0.93
C ILE A 309 -21.07 6.50 0.29
N PRO A 310 -22.39 6.39 0.42
CA PRO A 310 -23.30 7.35 -0.20
C PRO A 310 -23.15 8.72 0.45
N ASP A 311 -23.33 9.77 -0.37
CA ASP A 311 -23.45 11.15 0.09
C ASP A 311 -24.75 11.33 0.88
N ASP A 312 -24.71 11.08 2.19
CA ASP A 312 -25.82 11.39 3.10
C ASP A 312 -25.70 12.83 3.59
N LEU A 313 -26.59 13.70 3.13
CA LEU A 313 -26.54 15.13 3.42
C LEU A 313 -27.01 15.49 4.83
N ASP A 314 -27.70 14.58 5.52
CA ASP A 314 -28.41 14.89 6.76
C ASP A 314 -27.46 15.19 7.94
N ASP A 315 -26.22 14.66 7.91
CA ASP A 315 -25.22 14.80 8.98
C ASP A 315 -23.95 15.58 8.57
N ALA A 316 -24.03 16.43 7.52
CA ALA A 316 -22.85 17.11 6.99
C ALA A 316 -22.19 18.08 7.99
N ILE A 317 -20.88 17.88 8.23
CA ILE A 317 -20.08 18.79 9.03
C ILE A 317 -19.72 20.03 8.20
N ALA A 318 -20.25 21.19 8.59
CA ALA A 318 -19.98 22.46 7.93
C ALA A 318 -18.56 23.00 8.19
N GLU A 319 -18.05 23.78 7.23
CA GLU A 319 -16.70 24.37 7.26
C GLU A 319 -16.46 25.26 8.50
N ASN A 320 -17.51 25.89 9.03
CA ASN A 320 -17.42 26.82 10.16
C ASN A 320 -17.31 26.15 11.55
N SER A 321 -17.19 24.82 11.62
CA SER A 321 -17.02 24.11 12.90
C SER A 321 -15.60 24.32 13.45
N SER A 322 -15.48 25.18 14.47
CA SER A 322 -14.21 25.69 15.04
C SER A 322 -13.33 24.66 15.77
N SER A 323 -13.66 23.38 15.74
CA SER A 323 -12.90 22.34 16.44
C SER A 323 -11.81 21.75 15.54
N VAL A 324 -10.60 21.61 16.10
CA VAL A 324 -9.44 20.92 15.52
C VAL A 324 -9.89 19.58 14.90
N SER A 325 -9.75 19.47 13.58
CA SER A 325 -10.28 18.33 12.81
C SER A 325 -9.46 17.08 13.05
N THR A 326 -9.88 16.29 14.04
CA THR A 326 -9.53 14.87 14.10
C THR A 326 -10.68 14.06 13.55
N TYR A 327 -10.38 13.00 12.82
CA TYR A 327 -11.31 12.14 12.13
C TYR A 327 -11.60 10.89 12.97
N PRO A 328 -12.82 10.77 13.53
CA PRO A 328 -13.20 9.62 14.35
C PRO A 328 -13.38 8.39 13.46
N ILE A 329 -12.42 7.48 13.47
CA ILE A 329 -12.46 6.24 12.70
C ILE A 329 -13.14 5.10 13.47
N GLY A 330 -14.06 4.43 12.79
CA GLY A 330 -14.79 3.27 13.29
C GLY A 330 -14.45 1.97 12.54
N THR A 331 -15.01 0.86 13.01
CA THR A 331 -14.89 -0.44 12.31
C THR A 331 -15.63 -0.43 10.96
N GLY A 332 -16.67 0.39 10.83
CA GLY A 332 -17.41 0.59 9.58
C GLY A 332 -16.52 1.18 8.48
N ASP A 333 -15.72 2.20 8.80
CA ASP A 333 -14.80 2.84 7.87
C ASP A 333 -13.78 1.84 7.32
N LEU A 334 -13.13 1.07 8.20
CA LEU A 334 -12.19 0.03 7.78
C LEU A 334 -12.84 -1.03 6.90
N SER A 335 -14.10 -1.41 7.20
CA SER A 335 -14.84 -2.35 6.35
C SER A 335 -15.16 -1.77 4.97
N ASN A 336 -15.44 -0.47 4.88
CA ASN A 336 -15.71 0.19 3.60
C ASN A 336 -14.43 0.31 2.77
N ILE A 337 -13.29 0.64 3.40
CA ILE A 337 -11.98 0.63 2.74
C ILE A 337 -11.68 -0.75 2.17
N THR A 338 -11.88 -1.82 2.97
CA THR A 338 -11.64 -3.21 2.51
C THR A 338 -12.48 -3.53 1.28
N LYS A 339 -13.78 -3.21 1.31
CA LYS A 339 -14.67 -3.43 0.18
C LYS A 339 -14.25 -2.63 -1.06
N ALA A 340 -13.82 -1.39 -0.88
CA ALA A 340 -13.39 -0.52 -1.97
C ALA A 340 -12.12 -1.06 -2.65
N LEU A 341 -11.16 -1.55 -1.86
CA LEU A 341 -9.96 -2.21 -2.37
C LEU A 341 -10.33 -3.46 -3.18
N ASP A 342 -11.16 -4.32 -2.60
CA ASP A 342 -11.61 -5.57 -3.22
C ASP A 342 -12.46 -5.32 -4.47
N SER A 343 -13.11 -4.16 -4.61
CA SER A 343 -13.89 -3.78 -5.79
C SER A 343 -13.12 -2.89 -6.78
N THR A 344 -11.86 -2.56 -6.50
CA THR A 344 -11.06 -1.71 -7.40
C THR A 344 -10.66 -2.53 -8.62
N THR A 345 -11.15 -2.13 -9.80
CA THR A 345 -10.89 -2.81 -11.07
C THR A 345 -10.20 -1.90 -12.10
N TYR A 346 -9.46 -2.51 -13.02
CA TYR A 346 -8.90 -1.89 -14.22
C TYR A 346 -9.31 -2.72 -15.43
N LEU A 347 -10.03 -2.11 -16.37
CA LEU A 347 -10.58 -2.80 -17.55
C LEU A 347 -11.45 -4.02 -17.18
N GLY A 348 -12.23 -3.90 -16.10
CA GLY A 348 -13.09 -4.97 -15.59
C GLY A 348 -12.37 -6.05 -14.78
N MET A 349 -11.04 -6.02 -14.69
CA MET A 349 -10.24 -6.97 -13.92
C MET A 349 -9.87 -6.38 -12.56
N PRO A 350 -9.93 -7.14 -11.44
CA PRO A 350 -9.43 -6.67 -10.15
C PRO A 350 -7.97 -6.23 -10.22
N ILE A 351 -7.63 -5.06 -9.68
CA ILE A 351 -6.24 -4.57 -9.63
C ILE A 351 -5.44 -5.32 -8.56
N PHE A 352 -6.11 -5.64 -7.46
CA PHE A 352 -5.51 -6.28 -6.30
C PHE A 352 -6.24 -7.56 -5.95
N TYR A 353 -5.54 -8.44 -5.24
CA TYR A 353 -6.19 -9.59 -4.62
C TYR A 353 -7.11 -9.13 -3.49
N PRO A 354 -8.18 -9.89 -3.21
CA PRO A 354 -9.01 -9.66 -2.04
C PRO A 354 -8.15 -9.51 -0.79
N THR A 355 -8.39 -8.46 -0.01
CA THR A 355 -7.61 -8.09 1.18
C THR A 355 -7.51 -9.26 2.18
N ALA A 356 -8.58 -10.05 2.30
CA ALA A 356 -8.59 -11.25 3.15
C ALA A 356 -7.63 -12.36 2.68
N LEU A 357 -7.43 -12.50 1.35
CA LEU A 357 -6.48 -13.46 0.79
C LEU A 357 -5.05 -12.97 1.02
N ILE A 358 -4.77 -11.70 0.73
CA ILE A 358 -3.45 -11.08 1.01
C ILE A 358 -3.09 -11.30 2.48
N SER A 359 -4.01 -10.96 3.38
CA SER A 359 -3.85 -11.17 4.82
C SER A 359 -3.53 -12.63 5.16
N THR A 360 -4.26 -13.59 4.58
CA THR A 360 -4.02 -15.02 4.87
C THR A 360 -2.65 -15.48 4.40
N TYR A 361 -2.21 -15.07 3.21
CA TYR A 361 -0.90 -15.43 2.66
C TYR A 361 0.24 -14.84 3.47
N VAL A 362 0.13 -13.56 3.78
CA VAL A 362 1.10 -12.83 4.57
C VAL A 362 1.20 -13.40 5.98
N LEU A 363 0.07 -13.51 6.70
CA LEU A 363 0.06 -14.02 8.07
C LEU A 363 0.53 -15.48 8.15
N GLY A 364 0.29 -16.27 7.09
CA GLY A 364 0.80 -17.63 6.97
C GLY A 364 2.34 -17.69 6.89
N ALA A 365 2.95 -16.74 6.16
CA ALA A 365 4.41 -16.60 6.06
C ALA A 365 5.02 -16.02 7.35
N LEU A 366 4.31 -15.10 8.00
CA LEU A 366 4.71 -14.48 9.27
C LEU A 366 4.49 -15.39 10.49
N GLY A 367 4.56 -16.72 10.30
CA GLY A 367 4.19 -17.74 11.28
C GLY A 367 4.63 -17.38 12.70
N ASN A 368 3.86 -17.83 13.69
CA ASN A 368 3.93 -17.52 15.14
C ASN A 368 5.30 -17.80 15.79
N SER A 369 6.37 -17.19 15.28
CA SER A 369 7.69 -17.27 15.83
C SER A 369 7.62 -16.59 17.18
N GLN A 370 7.94 -17.35 18.23
CA GLN A 370 8.09 -16.80 19.56
C GLN A 370 9.20 -15.76 19.62
N ASP A 371 10.11 -15.77 18.63
CA ASP A 371 11.23 -14.85 18.51
C ASP A 371 10.83 -13.47 17.93
N ASP A 372 9.57 -13.30 17.54
CA ASP A 372 9.06 -12.03 17.02
C ASP A 372 8.30 -11.27 18.11
N PRO A 373 8.83 -10.14 18.60
CA PRO A 373 8.17 -9.31 19.59
C PRO A 373 7.20 -8.29 18.92
N PRO A 374 6.19 -7.79 19.66
CA PRO A 374 5.89 -8.15 21.05
C PRO A 374 5.19 -9.51 21.15
N THR A 375 5.51 -10.26 22.21
CA THR A 375 4.71 -11.42 22.59
C THR A 375 3.35 -10.98 23.14
N VAL A 376 2.40 -11.91 23.30
CA VAL A 376 1.10 -11.61 23.93
C VAL A 376 1.29 -11.07 25.36
N GLU A 377 2.28 -11.60 26.08
CA GLU A 377 2.61 -11.17 27.45
C GLU A 377 3.23 -9.77 27.48
N ASP A 378 4.05 -9.42 26.49
CA ASP A 378 4.71 -8.11 26.40
C ASP A 378 3.83 -7.02 25.77
N THR A 379 2.78 -7.40 25.02
CA THR A 379 1.93 -6.46 24.28
C THR A 379 1.37 -5.33 25.18
N PRO A 380 0.86 -5.57 26.40
CA PRO A 380 0.47 -4.50 27.32
C PRO A 380 1.54 -3.43 27.56
N LYS A 381 2.79 -3.85 27.71
CA LYS A 381 3.94 -2.97 27.94
C LYS A 381 4.18 -2.07 26.74
N TYR A 382 4.17 -2.62 25.53
CA TYR A 382 4.37 -1.84 24.31
C TYR A 382 3.19 -0.94 23.95
N VAL A 383 1.96 -1.39 24.23
CA VAL A 383 0.76 -0.56 24.14
C VAL A 383 0.89 0.67 25.05
N ALA A 384 1.34 0.50 26.29
CA ALA A 384 1.59 1.61 27.21
C ALA A 384 2.67 2.56 26.66
N ARG A 385 3.76 2.03 26.11
CA ARG A 385 4.82 2.84 25.48
C ARG A 385 4.34 3.58 24.23
N SER A 386 3.45 3.00 23.43
CA SER A 386 2.85 3.69 22.28
C SER A 386 1.96 4.86 22.70
N TRP A 387 1.19 4.71 23.76
CA TRP A 387 0.43 5.82 24.35
C TRP A 387 1.34 6.93 24.86
N LEU A 388 2.45 6.56 25.49
CA LEU A 388 3.46 7.51 25.93
C LEU A 388 4.07 8.28 24.74
N ALA A 389 4.36 7.61 23.63
CA ALA A 389 4.81 8.26 22.39
C ALA A 389 3.79 9.28 21.86
N VAL A 390 2.50 8.92 21.79
CA VAL A 390 1.43 9.86 21.40
C VAL A 390 1.40 11.09 22.32
N ARG A 391 1.63 10.91 23.62
CA ARG A 391 1.70 12.03 24.58
C ARG A 391 2.91 12.91 24.36
N ARG A 392 4.08 12.32 24.10
CA ARG A 392 5.30 13.07 23.74
C ARG A 392 5.03 13.95 22.53
N ASP A 393 4.42 13.41 21.48
CA ASP A 393 4.08 14.17 20.27
C ASP A 393 3.10 15.31 20.56
N ALA A 394 2.04 15.05 21.33
CA ALA A 394 1.07 16.06 21.71
C ALA A 394 1.68 17.17 22.59
N ALA A 395 2.55 16.81 23.53
CA ALA A 395 3.22 17.77 24.41
C ALA A 395 4.24 18.62 23.63
N LYS A 396 5.00 18.02 22.71
CA LYS A 396 5.88 18.74 21.78
C LYS A 396 5.10 19.72 20.91
N ALA A 397 3.98 19.28 20.32
CA ALA A 397 3.11 20.15 19.53
C ALA A 397 2.57 21.32 20.35
N ARG A 398 2.12 21.07 21.59
CA ARG A 398 1.65 22.12 22.50
C ARG A 398 2.77 23.12 22.83
N LYS A 399 3.95 22.64 23.18
CA LYS A 399 5.09 23.50 23.51
C LYS A 399 5.52 24.37 22.31
N ARG A 400 5.54 23.81 21.09
CA ARG A 400 5.76 24.59 19.85
C ARG A 400 4.71 25.68 19.66
N SER A 401 3.44 25.40 19.93
CA SER A 401 2.36 26.40 19.85
C SER A 401 2.45 27.47 20.93
N GLU A 402 2.88 27.13 22.15
CA GLU A 402 3.05 28.05 23.28
C GLU A 402 4.29 28.95 23.12
N ALA A 403 5.36 28.43 22.51
CA ALA A 403 6.58 29.18 22.23
C ALA A 403 6.36 30.38 21.30
N GLY A 404 5.14 30.54 20.75
CA GLY A 404 4.78 31.68 19.91
C GLY A 404 5.60 31.76 18.62
N SER A 405 6.31 30.68 18.26
CA SER A 405 6.87 30.57 16.92
C SER A 405 5.66 30.59 15.97
N PRO A 406 5.50 31.64 15.16
CA PRO A 406 4.39 31.74 14.24
C PRO A 406 4.54 30.60 13.24
N ASP A 407 3.81 29.53 13.49
CA ASP A 407 3.50 28.45 12.58
C ASP A 407 4.65 28.10 11.60
N HIS A 408 5.68 27.41 12.13
CA HIS A 408 6.70 26.80 11.28
C HIS A 408 6.16 25.73 10.31
N SER A 409 4.85 25.44 10.32
CA SER A 409 4.20 24.70 9.24
C SER A 409 4.24 25.46 7.90
N ARG A 410 4.61 26.75 7.89
CA ARG A 410 4.78 27.56 6.67
C ARG A 410 6.22 28.01 6.39
N SER A 411 7.19 27.57 7.20
CA SER A 411 8.55 28.14 7.18
C SER A 411 9.58 27.40 6.34
N ASP A 412 9.28 26.21 5.83
CA ASP A 412 10.19 25.55 4.85
C ASP A 412 9.99 26.07 3.42
N GLU A 413 8.94 26.87 3.18
CA GLU A 413 8.69 27.56 1.90
C GLU A 413 9.30 28.99 1.86
N LEU A 414 9.86 29.47 2.98
CA LEU A 414 10.48 30.80 3.08
C LEU A 414 12.01 30.78 3.09
N LEU A 415 12.65 29.60 3.11
CA LEU A 415 14.07 29.46 2.79
C LEU A 415 14.40 29.83 1.32
N SER A 416 13.39 29.95 0.46
CA SER A 416 13.53 30.47 -0.91
C SER A 416 13.55 32.00 -1.00
N ASP A 417 13.01 32.74 -0.04
CA ASP A 417 12.85 34.21 -0.16
C ASP A 417 13.84 35.00 0.71
N GLN A 418 14.47 34.37 1.70
CA GLN A 418 15.50 35.00 2.53
C GLN A 418 16.93 34.90 1.94
N LEU A 419 17.09 34.30 0.76
CA LEU A 419 18.31 34.33 -0.06
C LEU A 419 18.35 35.49 -1.07
N ARG A 420 17.35 36.37 -1.09
CA ARG A 420 17.24 37.47 -2.06
C ARG A 420 17.76 38.83 -1.60
N SER A 421 18.35 38.96 -0.40
CA SER A 421 18.72 40.28 0.13
C SER A 421 20.14 40.41 0.69
N ASP A 422 21.12 39.68 0.16
CA ASP A 422 22.54 40.04 0.35
C ASP A 422 23.40 39.62 -0.85
N GLU A 423 23.11 40.23 -2.01
CA GLU A 423 23.94 40.16 -3.21
C GLU A 423 25.19 41.03 -3.04
N SER A 424 26.20 40.52 -2.35
CA SER A 424 27.58 40.70 -2.83
C SER A 424 28.52 39.75 -2.08
N GLN A 425 28.97 38.72 -2.82
CA GLN A 425 30.11 37.83 -2.54
C GLN A 425 29.92 36.37 -2.02
N PRO A 426 28.72 35.78 -1.78
CA PRO A 426 28.63 34.34 -1.50
C PRO A 426 28.48 33.43 -2.75
N ASP A 427 28.25 34.00 -3.93
CA ASP A 427 27.85 33.26 -5.14
C ASP A 427 28.97 32.36 -5.72
N GLU A 428 30.24 32.73 -5.57
CA GLU A 428 31.35 31.93 -6.11
C GLU A 428 31.60 30.66 -5.29
N PHE A 429 31.41 30.71 -3.96
CA PHE A 429 31.56 29.54 -3.10
C PHE A 429 30.44 28.52 -3.35
N LEU A 430 29.19 28.97 -3.45
CA LEU A 430 28.04 28.12 -3.76
C LEU A 430 28.15 27.50 -5.17
N LYS A 431 28.59 28.26 -6.18
CA LYS A 431 28.86 27.71 -7.52
C LYS A 431 29.93 26.63 -7.49
N ASN A 432 31.04 26.86 -6.79
CA ASN A 432 32.11 25.87 -6.63
C ASN A 432 31.63 24.61 -5.89
N GLU A 433 30.78 24.76 -4.87
CA GLU A 433 30.22 23.64 -4.12
C GLU A 433 29.20 22.84 -4.93
N ILE A 434 28.32 23.52 -5.69
CA ILE A 434 27.40 22.86 -6.63
C ILE A 434 28.19 22.11 -7.71
N GLU A 435 29.27 22.68 -8.23
CA GLU A 435 30.11 22.03 -9.24
C GLU A 435 30.90 20.85 -8.65
N ARG A 436 31.32 20.93 -7.38
CA ARG A 436 31.89 19.81 -6.63
C ARG A 436 30.89 18.66 -6.50
N LEU A 437 29.67 18.96 -6.05
CA LEU A 437 28.59 17.98 -5.90
C LEU A 437 28.18 17.36 -7.24
N ARG A 438 28.12 18.15 -8.33
CA ARG A 438 27.85 17.63 -9.68
C ARG A 438 28.93 16.66 -10.16
N ARG A 439 30.21 16.92 -9.88
CA ARG A 439 31.31 15.99 -10.20
C ARG A 439 31.24 14.72 -9.38
N GLU A 440 30.89 14.82 -8.10
CA GLU A 440 30.72 13.66 -7.23
C GLU A 440 29.55 12.78 -7.70
N LEU A 441 28.42 13.39 -8.04
CA LEU A 441 27.25 12.70 -8.56
C LEU A 441 27.53 12.00 -9.90
N ARG A 442 28.35 12.61 -10.79
CA ARG A 442 28.79 11.96 -12.04
C ARG A 442 29.66 10.73 -11.77
N ARG A 443 30.64 10.84 -10.88
CA ARG A 443 31.48 9.69 -10.48
C ARG A 443 30.67 8.57 -9.85
N GLU A 444 29.64 8.90 -9.07
CA GLU A 444 28.79 7.88 -8.47
C GLU A 444 27.88 7.21 -9.50
N ARG A 445 27.38 7.94 -10.49
CA ARG A 445 26.67 7.36 -11.64
C ARG A 445 27.57 6.45 -12.48
N GLU A 446 28.79 6.87 -12.78
CA GLU A 446 29.78 6.03 -13.47
C GLU A 446 30.07 4.74 -12.69
N LYS A 447 30.31 4.83 -11.37
CA LYS A 447 30.49 3.64 -10.52
C LYS A 447 29.28 2.71 -10.52
N ARG A 448 28.06 3.25 -10.53
CA ARG A 448 26.84 2.42 -10.61
C ARG A 448 26.70 1.78 -11.98
N GLN A 449 27.05 2.48 -13.05
CA GLN A 449 27.05 1.92 -14.40
C GLN A 449 28.08 0.79 -14.53
N ASP A 450 29.31 1.00 -14.05
CA ASP A 450 30.36 -0.02 -14.02
C ASP A 450 29.92 -1.26 -13.21
N ALA A 451 29.19 -1.05 -12.11
CA ALA A 451 28.64 -2.14 -11.32
C ALA A 451 27.57 -2.93 -12.09
N VAL A 452 26.66 -2.25 -12.79
CA VAL A 452 25.64 -2.88 -13.63
C VAL A 452 26.29 -3.67 -14.77
N ASP A 453 27.28 -3.11 -15.46
CA ASP A 453 27.98 -3.77 -16.56
C ASP A 453 28.76 -4.99 -16.04
N SER A 454 29.34 -4.91 -14.83
CA SER A 454 30.00 -6.04 -14.18
C SER A 454 29.04 -7.16 -13.79
N GLU A 455 27.84 -6.81 -13.29
CA GLU A 455 26.79 -7.77 -12.96
C GLU A 455 26.24 -8.44 -14.23
N GLU A 456 26.06 -7.68 -15.31
CA GLU A 456 25.61 -8.23 -16.59
C GLU A 456 26.64 -9.20 -17.17
N ARG A 457 27.94 -8.89 -17.05
CA ARG A 457 29.02 -9.81 -17.42
C ARG A 457 28.95 -11.11 -16.62
N LEU A 458 28.79 -11.04 -15.29
CA LEU A 458 28.62 -12.22 -14.44
C LEU A 458 27.37 -13.03 -14.83
N LYS A 459 26.25 -12.38 -15.17
CA LYS A 459 25.03 -13.06 -15.67
C LYS A 459 25.25 -13.75 -17.01
N ARG A 460 26.06 -13.18 -17.92
CA ARG A 460 26.43 -13.83 -19.18
C ARG A 460 27.33 -15.06 -18.93
N GLU A 461 28.31 -14.94 -18.04
CA GLU A 461 29.19 -16.06 -17.65
C GLU A 461 28.40 -17.20 -17.00
N LEU A 462 27.47 -16.87 -16.08
CA LEU A 462 26.60 -17.87 -15.45
C LEU A 462 25.69 -18.58 -16.46
N ARG A 463 25.08 -17.83 -17.40
CA ARG A 463 24.27 -18.43 -18.48
C ARG A 463 25.11 -19.39 -19.33
N HIS A 464 26.31 -18.98 -19.72
CA HIS A 464 27.22 -19.85 -20.47
C HIS A 464 27.61 -21.11 -19.67
N GLU A 465 27.91 -21.00 -18.38
CA GLU A 465 28.21 -22.15 -17.53
C GLU A 465 27.00 -23.11 -17.41
N THR A 466 25.80 -22.58 -17.20
CA THR A 466 24.58 -23.40 -17.13
C THR A 466 24.30 -24.14 -18.44
N GLU A 467 24.55 -23.50 -19.59
CA GLU A 467 24.40 -24.13 -20.89
C GLU A 467 25.43 -25.23 -21.12
N MET A 468 26.68 -25.02 -20.71
CA MET A 468 27.73 -26.04 -20.77
C MET A 468 27.38 -27.26 -19.92
N ARG A 469 26.90 -27.05 -18.68
CA ARG A 469 26.41 -28.15 -17.83
C ARG A 469 25.23 -28.88 -18.45
N ARG A 470 24.31 -28.16 -19.13
CA ARG A 470 23.19 -28.79 -19.84
C ARG A 470 23.66 -29.66 -21.01
N ARG A 471 24.65 -29.21 -21.79
CA ARG A 471 25.23 -30.01 -22.88
C ARG A 471 25.95 -31.25 -22.35
N GLU A 472 26.67 -31.12 -21.25
CA GLU A 472 27.34 -32.25 -20.59
C GLU A 472 26.34 -33.31 -20.11
N THR A 473 25.24 -32.89 -19.47
CA THR A 473 24.19 -33.83 -19.05
C THR A 473 23.47 -34.48 -20.24
N GLU A 474 23.23 -33.74 -21.33
CA GLU A 474 22.69 -34.30 -22.57
C GLU A 474 23.63 -35.33 -23.21
N MET A 475 24.95 -35.09 -23.22
CA MET A 475 25.95 -36.05 -23.71
C MET A 475 25.99 -37.32 -22.86
N LEU A 476 26.00 -37.19 -21.53
CA LEU A 476 25.93 -38.35 -20.62
C LEU A 476 24.64 -39.15 -20.85
N ARG A 477 23.51 -38.48 -21.05
CA ARG A 477 22.24 -39.15 -21.37
C ARG A 477 22.35 -39.96 -22.66
N ARG A 478 22.88 -39.37 -23.74
CA ARG A 478 23.10 -40.08 -25.00
C ARG A 478 24.08 -41.25 -24.86
N GLU A 479 25.13 -41.11 -24.06
CA GLU A 479 26.06 -42.22 -23.79
C GLU A 479 25.36 -43.38 -23.07
N THR A 480 24.52 -43.08 -22.07
CA THR A 480 23.73 -44.11 -21.38
C THR A 480 22.72 -44.79 -22.30
N GLU A 481 22.05 -44.04 -23.17
CA GLU A 481 21.12 -44.58 -24.17
C GLU A 481 21.85 -45.50 -25.15
N MET A 482 23.06 -45.12 -25.63
CA MET A 482 23.88 -45.97 -26.50
C MET A 482 24.34 -47.26 -25.81
N ARG A 483 24.75 -47.20 -24.55
CA ARG A 483 25.13 -48.40 -23.77
C ARG A 483 23.94 -49.35 -23.58
N GLN A 484 22.77 -48.82 -23.23
CA GLN A 484 21.55 -49.62 -23.11
C GLN A 484 21.17 -50.28 -24.43
N ALA A 485 21.22 -49.55 -25.55
CA ALA A 485 20.95 -50.12 -26.87
C ALA A 485 21.97 -51.22 -27.27
N ALA A 486 23.24 -51.07 -26.88
CA ALA A 486 24.26 -52.09 -27.11
C ALA A 486 24.01 -53.35 -26.26
N GLU A 487 23.63 -53.20 -25.00
CA GLU A 487 23.25 -54.32 -24.12
C GLU A 487 21.99 -55.05 -24.63
N GLU A 488 20.99 -54.30 -25.11
CA GLU A 488 19.77 -54.87 -25.70
C GLU A 488 20.10 -55.69 -26.96
N ARG A 489 20.94 -55.16 -27.86
CA ARG A 489 21.43 -55.92 -29.03
C ARG A 489 22.19 -57.19 -28.64
N LEU A 490 23.04 -57.15 -27.61
CA LEU A 490 23.72 -58.34 -27.12
C LEU A 490 22.72 -59.38 -26.60
N ARG A 491 21.68 -58.93 -25.88
CA ARG A 491 20.63 -59.79 -25.36
C ARG A 491 19.80 -60.43 -26.47
N GLU A 492 19.48 -59.70 -27.54
CA GLU A 492 18.82 -60.22 -28.73
C GLU A 492 19.67 -61.29 -29.43
N LEU A 493 20.99 -61.07 -29.54
CA LEU A 493 21.92 -62.03 -30.11
C LEU A 493 22.02 -63.31 -29.27
N GLU A 494 22.02 -63.20 -27.94
CA GLU A 494 21.99 -64.38 -27.04
C GLU A 494 20.70 -65.19 -27.18
N LEU A 495 19.55 -64.51 -27.28
CA LEU A 495 18.25 -65.16 -27.52
C LEU A 495 18.21 -65.89 -28.87
N ASN A 496 18.77 -65.32 -29.93
CA ASN A 496 18.86 -65.95 -31.24
C ASN A 496 19.88 -67.11 -31.31
N ARG A 497 20.87 -67.16 -30.41
CA ARG A 497 21.86 -68.25 -30.37
C ARG A 497 21.28 -69.56 -29.79
N GLY A 498 20.13 -69.51 -29.12
CA GLY A 498 19.50 -70.66 -28.47
C GLY A 498 18.64 -71.58 -29.34
N SER A 499 18.36 -71.24 -30.60
CA SER A 499 17.39 -71.98 -31.44
C SER A 499 17.94 -72.55 -32.75
N GLY A 500 19.22 -72.35 -33.08
CA GLY A 500 19.83 -72.83 -34.32
C GLY A 500 20.60 -74.15 -34.17
N SER A 501 20.02 -75.25 -34.65
CA SER A 501 20.79 -76.46 -35.00
C SER A 501 21.90 -76.12 -36.00
N PRO A 502 23.07 -76.78 -35.93
CA PRO A 502 24.22 -76.46 -36.77
C PRO A 502 23.89 -76.74 -38.25
N PRO A 503 24.10 -75.78 -39.16
CA PRO A 503 23.97 -76.04 -40.59
C PRO A 503 25.14 -76.92 -41.08
N PRO A 504 24.90 -77.79 -42.08
CA PRO A 504 25.93 -78.67 -42.64
C PRO A 504 26.95 -77.90 -43.50
N PRO A 505 28.14 -78.47 -43.72
CA PRO A 505 29.21 -77.81 -44.45
C PRO A 505 28.91 -77.82 -45.95
N SER A 506 28.69 -76.64 -46.53
CA SER A 506 28.60 -76.44 -47.97
C SER A 506 29.87 -75.78 -48.50
N HIS A 507 30.61 -76.55 -49.29
CA HIS A 507 31.70 -76.16 -50.18
C HIS A 507 31.24 -75.19 -51.28
N SER A 508 32.24 -74.49 -51.86
CA SER A 508 32.23 -73.92 -53.23
C SER A 508 31.35 -72.67 -53.39
N SER A 509 31.71 -71.56 -54.03
CA SER A 509 32.50 -71.26 -55.24
C SER A 509 32.72 -69.72 -55.22
N ARG A 510 33.92 -69.16 -55.26
CA ARG A 510 34.67 -68.69 -56.45
C ARG A 510 33.84 -68.37 -57.71
N ASP A 511 34.21 -67.27 -58.36
CA ASP A 511 33.68 -66.67 -59.61
C ASP A 511 32.70 -65.51 -59.31
N ASP A 512 33.13 -64.25 -59.38
CA ASP A 512 33.42 -63.41 -60.57
C ASP A 512 32.17 -62.60 -60.99
N VAL A 513 32.43 -61.42 -61.58
CA VAL A 513 31.52 -60.56 -62.37
C VAL A 513 30.99 -59.29 -61.67
N ASP A 514 31.73 -58.23 -61.96
CA ASP A 514 31.34 -56.94 -62.57
C ASP A 514 30.60 -55.83 -61.80
N ASP A 515 31.21 -54.64 -61.95
CA ASP A 515 30.63 -53.36 -62.32
C ASP A 515 29.25 -52.99 -61.77
N ASP A 516 29.21 -51.95 -60.94
CA ASP A 516 28.55 -50.71 -61.35
C ASP A 516 28.77 -49.61 -60.30
N VAL A 517 29.46 -48.56 -60.74
CA VAL A 517 29.55 -47.26 -60.08
C VAL A 517 28.35 -46.44 -60.55
N PRO A 518 27.37 -46.09 -59.70
CA PRO A 518 26.44 -45.03 -60.04
C PRO A 518 27.11 -43.69 -59.73
N MET A 519 27.66 -43.09 -60.78
CA MET A 519 27.78 -41.64 -60.92
C MET A 519 26.36 -41.07 -61.00
N ALA A 520 25.96 -40.29 -60.00
CA ALA A 520 24.91 -39.30 -60.09
C ALA A 520 25.58 -38.00 -59.61
N GLU A 521 26.02 -37.12 -60.50
CA GLU A 521 25.20 -36.14 -61.25
C GLU A 521 24.32 -35.32 -60.30
N ASP A 522 24.84 -34.12 -60.01
CA ASP A 522 24.21 -32.83 -60.24
C ASP A 522 22.75 -32.66 -59.78
N HIS A 523 22.55 -31.80 -58.78
CA HIS A 523 21.61 -30.70 -58.90
C HIS A 523 21.96 -29.61 -57.88
N ASP A 524 22.51 -28.52 -58.42
CA ASP A 524 21.97 -27.18 -58.35
C ASP A 524 21.73 -26.48 -56.99
N ASN A 525 22.12 -25.20 -57.02
CA ASN A 525 21.38 -24.07 -56.48
C ASN A 525 21.47 -23.83 -54.97
N CYS A 526 22.44 -23.02 -54.55
CA CYS A 526 22.32 -21.55 -54.58
C CYS A 526 23.42 -20.95 -53.70
N ASP A 527 24.40 -20.33 -54.36
CA ASP A 527 25.02 -19.12 -53.82
C ASP A 527 23.91 -18.12 -53.49
N PHE A 528 23.80 -17.75 -52.22
CA PHE A 528 23.06 -16.56 -51.79
C PHE A 528 24.09 -15.50 -51.44
N ASP A 529 24.69 -14.94 -52.50
CA ASP A 529 25.23 -13.60 -52.44
C ASP A 529 24.07 -12.60 -52.50
N ASP A 530 24.16 -11.60 -51.62
CA ASP A 530 23.78 -10.21 -51.86
C ASP A 530 22.30 -9.89 -52.18
N PHE A 531 21.55 -9.53 -51.13
CA PHE A 531 20.52 -8.50 -51.24
C PHE A 531 20.44 -7.68 -49.95
N GLY A 532 20.77 -6.40 -50.06
CA GLY A 532 20.10 -5.38 -49.26
C GLY A 532 20.99 -4.52 -48.37
N GLY A 533 22.00 -3.88 -48.94
CA GLY A 533 22.27 -2.51 -48.56
C GLY A 533 21.01 -1.68 -48.84
N ASN A 534 20.30 -1.29 -47.78
CA ASN A 534 19.41 -0.14 -47.80
C ASN A 534 19.99 0.90 -46.86
N ASP A 535 20.95 1.59 -47.43
CA ASP A 535 21.32 2.96 -47.14
C ASP A 535 20.06 3.83 -47.31
N TYR A 536 19.30 3.99 -46.22
CA TYR A 536 18.40 5.13 -46.08
C TYR A 536 19.16 6.20 -45.32
N GLY A 537 19.94 6.97 -46.08
CA GLY A 537 20.13 8.38 -45.82
C GLY A 537 18.75 9.06 -45.81
N GLY A 538 18.22 9.23 -44.61
CA GLY A 538 17.20 10.21 -44.31
C GLY A 538 17.89 11.40 -43.67
N ASP A 539 18.22 12.40 -44.49
CA ASP A 539 18.37 13.78 -44.05
C ASP A 539 17.03 14.21 -43.46
N ASP A 540 16.82 13.95 -42.17
CA ASP A 540 15.87 14.71 -41.37
C ASP A 540 16.70 15.76 -40.63
N ASP A 541 16.72 16.95 -41.22
CA ASP A 541 17.03 18.22 -40.55
C ASP A 541 16.23 18.29 -39.25
N VAL A 542 16.85 17.87 -38.14
CA VAL A 542 16.39 18.19 -36.80
C VAL A 542 16.81 19.64 -36.56
N PRO A 543 15.89 20.62 -36.51
CA PRO A 543 16.26 21.97 -36.10
C PRO A 543 16.80 21.90 -34.68
N ALA A 544 17.92 22.58 -34.47
CA ALA A 544 18.60 22.72 -33.20
C ALA A 544 17.60 23.02 -32.06
N VAL A 545 17.64 22.19 -31.03
CA VAL A 545 16.82 22.30 -29.82
C VAL A 545 17.29 23.47 -28.93
N ASP A 546 18.29 24.24 -29.36
CA ASP A 546 18.84 25.38 -28.62
C ASP A 546 18.09 26.71 -28.83
N GLU A 547 17.03 26.74 -29.66
CA GLU A 547 16.25 27.97 -29.93
C GLU A 547 14.92 28.07 -29.17
N TYR A 548 14.45 26.97 -28.53
CA TYR A 548 13.18 26.96 -27.79
C TYR A 548 13.29 27.43 -26.34
N ASP A 549 14.49 27.39 -25.75
CA ASP A 549 14.71 27.91 -24.38
C ASP A 549 14.82 29.44 -24.35
N ALA A 550 15.27 30.07 -25.45
CA ALA A 550 15.34 31.54 -25.55
C ALA A 550 13.96 32.19 -25.77
N ALA A 551 13.01 31.49 -26.39
CA ALA A 551 11.65 31.97 -26.60
C ALA A 551 10.79 31.88 -25.32
N LEU A 552 11.05 30.89 -24.46
CA LEU A 552 10.35 30.74 -23.18
C LEU A 552 10.82 31.76 -22.13
N GLU A 553 12.10 32.15 -22.15
CA GLU A 553 12.60 33.25 -21.30
C GLU A 553 12.04 34.62 -21.71
N GLN A 554 11.83 34.86 -23.02
CA GLN A 554 11.22 36.11 -23.50
C GLN A 554 9.71 36.23 -23.20
N GLU A 555 9.00 35.10 -23.09
CA GLU A 555 7.57 35.08 -22.75
C GLU A 555 7.33 35.16 -21.22
N MET A 556 8.29 34.70 -20.41
CA MET A 556 8.27 34.90 -18.95
C MET A 556 8.62 36.32 -18.53
N GLU A 557 9.44 37.05 -19.30
CA GLU A 557 9.77 38.46 -19.05
C GLU A 557 8.61 39.40 -19.46
N ALA A 558 7.70 38.95 -20.33
CA ALA A 558 6.51 39.69 -20.75
C ALA A 558 5.31 39.58 -19.78
N LEU A 559 5.38 38.69 -18.80
CA LEU A 559 4.36 38.51 -17.75
C LEU A 559 4.75 39.18 -16.42
N ASP A 560 5.41 40.34 -16.51
CA ASP A 560 5.65 41.26 -15.40
C ASP A 560 4.32 41.91 -14.96
N PHE A 561 3.48 41.09 -14.31
CA PHE A 561 2.23 41.52 -13.70
C PHE A 561 2.57 42.33 -12.46
N LYS A 562 2.74 43.64 -12.66
CA LYS A 562 2.77 44.64 -11.59
C LYS A 562 1.58 44.39 -10.65
N PRO A 563 1.78 44.09 -9.36
CA PRO A 563 0.69 44.12 -8.42
C PRO A 563 0.22 45.57 -8.31
N THR A 564 -0.93 45.87 -8.88
CA THR A 564 -1.63 47.13 -8.66
C THR A 564 -1.98 47.18 -7.18
N LEU A 565 -1.21 47.99 -6.45
CA LEU A 565 -1.55 48.52 -5.14
C LEU A 565 -2.97 49.12 -5.22
N VAL A 566 -3.96 48.36 -4.76
CA VAL A 566 -5.26 48.92 -4.40
C VAL A 566 -5.03 49.75 -3.14
N ARG A 567 -4.87 51.05 -3.38
CA ARG A 567 -5.08 52.10 -2.41
C ARG A 567 -6.50 51.98 -1.84
N ASP A 568 -6.60 51.98 -0.52
CA ASP A 568 -7.56 52.76 0.28
C ASP A 568 -8.25 53.88 -0.55
N MET A 569 -9.56 54.15 -0.52
CA MET A 569 -10.74 53.80 0.28
C MET A 569 -11.93 54.46 -0.51
N PRO A 570 -13.20 54.38 -0.03
CA PRO A 570 -14.41 53.91 -0.75
C PRO A 570 -14.45 53.97 -2.29
#